data_AF-A0A2E4I8I4-F1
#
_entry.id   AF-A0A2E4I8I4-F1
#
_cell.length_a   1.000
_cell.length_b   1.000
_cell.length_c   1.000
_cell.angle_alpha   90.00
_cell.angle_beta   90.00
_cell.angle_gamma   90.00
#
_symmetry.space_group_name_H-M   'P 1'
#
loop_
_entity.id
_entity.type
_entity.pdbx_description
1 polymer ?
#
loop_
_entity_poly.entity_id
_entity_poly.type
_entity_poly.pdbx_seq_one_letter_code
_entity_poly.pdbx_strand_id
1 'polypeptide(L)'
;MLIFERWKIILVLCVVGLGVCYTIPNFFAQKSVEAVPAWFPHKQINLGLDLQGGSHLLLEVDVGVVLEEQLETLVDEVRIKLRSEGIGYTGLGRKGEQVVLRVGDSPDLEGVAELLETISDEVLVRATADGGVTLELTETARREKILATLSQSIEIVRRRVDETGTSEPTIQRQGDDRILVQLPGIDDPERIKRLLGKMAKLNFRMVDEATPAADALRGQIPSGSELLYDVDRTRTTGDGEPRPVVVRKRISVSGDNLVDAQPTFQDNQPVVSLRFDAVGARKFGALTRDNV
;
A
#
# COMPACT_ATOMS: atom_id res chain seq x y z
N MET A 1 -56.24 -36.27 -23.73
CA MET A 1 -55.65 -35.17 -24.53
C MET A 1 -55.67 -33.92 -23.67
N LEU A 2 -54.51 -33.36 -23.32
CA LEU A 2 -54.43 -32.07 -22.65
C LEU A 2 -54.85 -30.98 -23.65
N ILE A 3 -56.09 -30.47 -23.52
CA ILE A 3 -56.58 -29.36 -24.32
C ILE A 3 -56.14 -28.08 -23.61
N PHE A 4 -55.06 -27.48 -24.09
CA PHE A 4 -54.62 -26.17 -23.59
C PHE A 4 -55.47 -25.07 -24.24
N GLU A 5 -55.92 -24.11 -23.44
CA GLU A 5 -56.61 -22.92 -23.93
C GLU A 5 -55.64 -22.08 -24.77
N ARG A 6 -56.13 -21.55 -25.91
CA ARG A 6 -55.28 -20.87 -26.91
C ARG A 6 -54.46 -19.71 -26.34
N TRP A 7 -54.96 -18.99 -25.35
CA TRP A 7 -54.23 -17.91 -24.68
C TRP A 7 -53.03 -18.41 -23.87
N LYS A 8 -53.13 -19.60 -23.25
CA LYS A 8 -52.01 -20.24 -22.53
C LYS A 8 -50.91 -20.65 -23.50
N ILE A 9 -51.30 -21.15 -24.69
CA ILE A 9 -50.36 -21.49 -25.76
C ILE A 9 -49.61 -20.23 -26.24
N ILE A 10 -50.35 -19.13 -26.47
CA ILE A 10 -49.76 -17.84 -26.88
C ILE A 10 -48.80 -17.32 -25.80
N LEU A 11 -49.18 -17.39 -24.52
CA LEU A 11 -48.33 -16.97 -23.41
C LEU A 11 -47.04 -17.80 -23.34
N VAL A 12 -47.13 -19.12 -23.46
CA VAL A 12 -45.96 -20.00 -23.47
C VAL A 12 -45.04 -19.69 -24.65
N LEU A 13 -45.58 -19.49 -25.85
CA LEU A 13 -44.79 -19.11 -27.02
C LEU A 13 -44.12 -17.74 -26.86
N CYS A 14 -44.81 -16.76 -26.26
CA CYS A 14 -44.21 -15.46 -25.96
C CYS A 14 -43.05 -15.58 -24.95
N VAL A 15 -43.21 -16.38 -23.89
CA VAL A 15 -42.15 -16.60 -22.89
C VAL A 15 -40.95 -17.30 -23.52
N VAL A 16 -41.17 -18.33 -24.35
CA VAL A 16 -40.10 -19.04 -25.07
C VAL A 16 -39.41 -18.09 -26.06
N GLY A 17 -40.17 -17.30 -26.81
CA GLY A 17 -39.63 -16.31 -27.75
C GLY A 17 -38.79 -15.24 -27.06
N LEU A 18 -39.22 -14.76 -25.91
CA LEU A 18 -38.42 -13.87 -25.06
C LEU A 18 -37.14 -14.57 -24.59
N GLY A 19 -37.23 -15.81 -24.10
CA GLY A 19 -36.06 -16.59 -23.67
C GLY A 19 -35.02 -16.76 -24.79
N VAL A 20 -35.46 -17.01 -26.02
CA VAL A 20 -34.57 -17.06 -27.19
C VAL A 20 -33.94 -15.68 -27.46
N CYS A 21 -34.74 -14.60 -27.46
CA CYS A 21 -34.22 -13.24 -27.67
C CYS A 21 -33.15 -12.84 -26.64
N TYR A 22 -33.31 -13.24 -25.37
CA TYR A 22 -32.34 -12.95 -24.31
C TYR A 22 -31.07 -13.82 -24.37
N THR A 23 -31.10 -14.97 -25.06
CA THR A 23 -29.93 -15.88 -25.15
C THR A 23 -29.11 -15.69 -26.44
N ILE A 24 -29.71 -15.14 -27.50
CA ILE A 24 -29.05 -14.80 -28.77
C ILE A 24 -27.72 -14.04 -28.61
N PRO A 25 -27.59 -13.03 -27.74
CA PRO A 25 -26.34 -12.27 -27.58
C PRO A 25 -25.13 -13.14 -27.20
N ASN A 26 -25.33 -14.27 -26.52
CA ASN A 26 -24.24 -15.15 -26.09
C ASN A 26 -23.55 -15.89 -27.25
N PHE A 27 -24.18 -15.95 -28.44
CA PHE A 27 -23.62 -16.66 -29.61
C PHE A 27 -22.78 -15.77 -30.53
N PHE A 28 -22.75 -14.46 -30.27
CA PHE A 28 -22.02 -13.49 -31.09
C PHE A 28 -20.79 -12.96 -30.34
N ALA A 29 -19.74 -12.55 -31.06
CA ALA A 29 -18.58 -11.92 -30.45
C ALA A 29 -18.95 -10.55 -29.85
N GLN A 30 -18.33 -10.18 -28.72
CA GLN A 30 -18.64 -8.98 -27.94
C GLN A 30 -18.70 -7.69 -28.79
N LYS A 31 -17.78 -7.53 -29.76
CA LYS A 31 -17.76 -6.40 -30.71
C LYS A 31 -18.97 -6.32 -31.64
N SER A 32 -19.62 -7.44 -31.94
CA SER A 32 -20.82 -7.50 -32.79
C SER A 32 -22.09 -7.24 -31.98
N VAL A 33 -22.07 -7.56 -30.68
CA VAL A 33 -23.17 -7.27 -29.76
C VAL A 33 -23.23 -5.79 -29.41
N GLU A 34 -22.10 -5.09 -29.30
CA GLU A 34 -22.12 -3.63 -29.07
C GLU A 34 -22.73 -2.81 -30.22
N ALA A 35 -22.84 -3.40 -31.43
CA ALA A 35 -23.39 -2.74 -32.61
C ALA A 35 -24.92 -2.88 -32.76
N VAL A 36 -25.60 -3.69 -31.93
CA VAL A 36 -27.06 -3.81 -31.98
C VAL A 36 -27.75 -2.63 -31.28
N PRO A 37 -28.97 -2.21 -31.71
CA PRO A 37 -29.69 -1.09 -31.10
C PRO A 37 -29.98 -1.29 -29.60
N ALA A 38 -29.99 -0.19 -28.84
CA ALA A 38 -30.16 -0.17 -27.36
C ALA A 38 -31.41 -0.86 -26.80
N TRP A 39 -32.41 -1.19 -27.63
CA TRP A 39 -33.65 -1.87 -27.22
C TRP A 39 -33.52 -3.41 -27.21
N PHE A 40 -32.44 -3.97 -27.77
CA PHE A 40 -32.16 -5.40 -27.74
C PHE A 40 -31.32 -5.75 -26.48
N PRO A 41 -31.38 -6.96 -25.91
CA PRO A 41 -30.49 -7.33 -24.80
C PRO A 41 -29.02 -7.40 -25.26
N HIS A 42 -28.12 -6.63 -24.65
CA HIS A 42 -26.67 -6.65 -24.95
C HIS A 42 -25.83 -7.42 -23.93
N LYS A 43 -26.41 -7.81 -22.80
CA LYS A 43 -25.66 -8.46 -21.71
C LYS A 43 -25.39 -9.92 -22.06
N GLN A 44 -24.12 -10.24 -22.27
CA GLN A 44 -23.65 -11.61 -22.35
C GLN A 44 -23.49 -12.20 -20.94
N ILE A 45 -23.50 -13.53 -20.84
CA ILE A 45 -23.14 -14.23 -19.60
C ILE A 45 -21.64 -14.04 -19.37
N ASN A 46 -21.27 -13.62 -18.16
CA ASN A 46 -19.86 -13.52 -17.78
C ASN A 46 -19.25 -14.93 -17.74
N LEU A 47 -18.23 -15.14 -18.55
CA LEU A 47 -17.51 -16.41 -18.62
C LEU A 47 -16.46 -16.41 -17.51
N GLY A 48 -16.43 -17.48 -16.71
CA GLY A 48 -15.38 -17.65 -15.70
C GLY A 48 -14.00 -17.89 -16.34
N LEU A 49 -12.95 -17.84 -15.52
CA LEU A 49 -11.56 -18.07 -15.93
C LEU A 49 -11.38 -19.33 -16.79
N ASP A 50 -12.03 -20.43 -16.41
CA ASP A 50 -11.91 -21.72 -17.10
C ASP A 50 -12.49 -21.72 -18.52
N LEU A 51 -13.44 -20.80 -18.82
CA LEU A 51 -14.10 -20.71 -20.11
C LEU A 51 -13.57 -19.56 -20.98
N GLN A 52 -13.12 -18.46 -20.36
CA GLN A 52 -12.61 -17.28 -21.06
C GLN A 52 -11.08 -17.28 -21.21
N GLY A 53 -10.38 -18.09 -20.41
CA GLY A 53 -8.94 -17.95 -20.21
C GLY A 53 -8.61 -16.71 -19.35
N GLY A 54 -7.38 -16.66 -18.83
CA GLY A 54 -6.92 -15.51 -18.06
C GLY A 54 -5.74 -15.81 -17.15
N SER A 55 -5.46 -14.87 -16.24
CA SER A 55 -4.33 -14.94 -15.32
C SER A 55 -4.78 -15.29 -13.90
N HIS A 56 -4.10 -16.26 -13.29
CA HIS A 56 -4.29 -16.68 -11.90
C HIS A 56 -3.00 -16.46 -11.11
N LEU A 57 -3.02 -15.54 -10.15
CA LEU A 57 -1.84 -15.14 -9.37
C LEU A 57 -2.12 -15.33 -7.89
N LEU A 58 -1.13 -15.86 -7.18
CA LEU A 58 -1.10 -15.91 -5.72
C LEU A 58 0.05 -15.02 -5.24
N LEU A 59 -0.30 -13.93 -4.57
CA LEU A 59 0.65 -12.94 -4.06
C LEU A 59 0.83 -13.15 -2.56
N GLU A 60 2.07 -13.12 -2.08
CA GLU A 60 2.39 -13.16 -0.65
C GLU A 60 2.72 -11.73 -0.18
N VAL A 61 2.13 -11.33 0.94
CA VAL A 61 2.35 -10.02 1.55
C VAL A 61 3.48 -10.15 2.56
N ASP A 62 4.52 -9.33 2.40
CA ASP A 62 5.65 -9.30 3.32
C ASP A 62 5.26 -8.59 4.64
N VAL A 63 4.68 -9.38 5.53
CA VAL A 63 4.29 -8.94 6.87
C VAL A 63 5.51 -8.57 7.71
N GLY A 64 6.64 -9.25 7.51
CA GLY A 64 7.86 -9.05 8.29
C GLY A 64 8.33 -7.61 8.21
N VAL A 65 8.41 -7.07 6.99
CA VAL A 65 8.81 -5.67 6.75
C VAL A 65 7.89 -4.68 7.47
N VAL A 66 6.57 -4.92 7.49
CA VAL A 66 5.62 -4.02 8.14
C VAL A 66 5.75 -4.03 9.66
N LEU A 67 6.02 -5.21 10.25
CA LEU A 67 6.29 -5.32 11.68
C LEU A 67 7.62 -4.65 12.04
N GLU A 68 8.65 -4.78 11.20
CA GLU A 68 9.92 -4.08 11.41
C GLU A 68 9.74 -2.55 11.38
N GLU A 69 9.00 -2.01 10.40
CA GLU A 69 8.69 -0.57 10.33
C GLU A 69 7.88 -0.09 11.54
N GLN A 70 6.97 -0.91 12.05
CA GLN A 70 6.22 -0.61 13.28
C GLN A 70 7.15 -0.55 14.50
N LEU A 71 8.11 -1.45 14.62
CA LEU A 71 9.10 -1.45 15.72
C LEU A 71 10.04 -0.24 15.63
N GLU A 72 10.47 0.16 14.44
CA GLU A 72 11.27 1.38 14.25
C GLU A 72 10.46 2.64 14.62
N THR A 73 9.18 2.69 14.27
CA THR A 73 8.28 3.77 14.69
C THR A 73 8.15 3.81 16.22
N LEU A 74 7.98 2.64 16.84
CA LEU A 74 7.93 2.51 18.30
C LEU A 74 9.24 2.97 18.96
N VAL A 75 10.40 2.66 18.37
CA VAL A 75 11.71 3.17 18.85
C VAL A 75 11.72 4.70 18.89
N ASP A 76 11.21 5.36 17.86
CA ASP A 76 11.15 6.82 17.79
C ASP A 76 10.14 7.42 18.78
N GLU A 77 8.99 6.78 18.98
CA GLU A 77 8.00 7.20 19.98
C GLU A 77 8.54 7.08 21.41
N VAL A 78 9.15 5.93 21.73
CA VAL A 78 9.84 5.68 23.01
C VAL A 78 10.94 6.71 23.24
N ARG A 79 11.74 7.01 22.20
CA ARG A 79 12.79 8.04 22.26
C ARG A 79 12.22 9.41 22.63
N ILE A 80 11.12 9.81 22.01
CA ILE A 80 10.49 11.11 22.26
C ILE A 80 9.95 11.16 23.69
N LYS A 81 9.23 10.11 24.11
CA LYS A 81 8.61 10.05 25.44
C LYS A 81 9.65 10.03 26.57
N LEU A 82 10.71 9.24 26.44
CA LEU A 82 11.79 9.22 27.44
C LEU A 82 12.50 10.57 27.55
N ARG A 83 12.68 11.28 26.42
CA ARG A 83 13.28 12.62 26.42
C ARG A 83 12.38 13.67 27.05
N SER A 84 11.07 13.62 26.83
CA SER A 84 10.14 14.58 27.44
C SER A 84 10.09 14.47 28.96
N GLU A 85 10.25 13.27 29.49
CA GLU A 85 10.30 13.01 30.94
C GLU A 85 11.72 13.11 31.53
N GLY A 86 12.74 13.40 30.70
CA GLY A 86 14.12 13.54 31.15
C GLY A 86 14.81 12.24 31.58
N ILE A 87 14.32 11.08 31.14
CA ILE A 87 14.86 9.77 31.50
C ILE A 87 16.06 9.43 30.62
N GLY A 88 17.21 9.20 31.26
CA GLY A 88 18.44 8.76 30.58
C GLY A 88 18.37 7.29 30.15
N TYR A 89 18.61 7.02 28.87
CA TYR A 89 18.61 5.68 28.30
C TYR A 89 19.85 5.42 27.44
N THR A 90 20.27 4.17 27.35
CA THR A 90 21.39 3.69 26.53
C THR A 90 20.94 2.51 25.69
N GLY A 91 21.47 2.39 24.46
CA GLY A 91 21.24 1.21 23.61
C GLY A 91 19.81 1.05 23.09
N LEU A 92 19.02 2.13 23.04
CA LEU A 92 17.68 2.11 22.46
C LEU A 92 17.74 1.75 20.97
N GLY A 93 17.12 0.63 20.62
CA GLY A 93 16.98 0.19 19.24
C GLY A 93 16.23 -1.13 19.13
N ARG A 94 16.02 -1.56 17.89
CA ARG A 94 15.40 -2.85 17.60
C ARG A 94 16.41 -4.00 17.72
N LYS A 95 16.00 -5.09 18.36
CA LYS A 95 16.72 -6.36 18.39
C LYS A 95 15.75 -7.49 18.06
N GLY A 96 15.74 -7.93 16.80
CA GLY A 96 14.77 -8.90 16.31
C GLY A 96 13.35 -8.31 16.28
N GLU A 97 12.39 -8.98 16.92
CA GLU A 97 10.99 -8.55 17.00
C GLU A 97 10.69 -7.67 18.23
N GLN A 98 11.74 -7.18 18.91
CA GLN A 98 11.61 -6.44 20.16
C GLN A 98 12.34 -5.10 20.09
N VAL A 99 11.83 -4.12 20.82
CA VAL A 99 12.56 -2.88 21.12
C VAL A 99 13.24 -3.04 22.45
N VAL A 100 14.55 -2.83 22.49
CA VAL A 100 15.36 -2.98 23.70
C VAL A 100 15.95 -1.63 24.05
N LEU A 101 15.94 -1.30 25.33
CA LEU A 101 16.72 -0.21 25.88
C LEU A 101 17.26 -0.59 27.26
N ARG A 102 18.27 0.15 27.71
CA ARG A 102 18.78 0.08 29.07
C ARG A 102 18.60 1.44 29.72
N VAL A 103 17.94 1.49 30.87
CA VAL A 103 17.80 2.72 31.63
C VAL A 103 19.02 2.86 32.55
N GLY A 104 19.44 4.09 32.87
CA GLY A 104 20.63 4.36 33.70
C GLY A 104 20.54 3.82 35.13
N ASP A 105 21.54 4.12 35.98
CA ASP A 105 21.56 3.65 37.37
C ASP A 105 20.48 4.35 38.23
N SER A 106 19.56 3.53 38.79
CA SER A 106 18.47 3.83 39.74
C SER A 106 17.21 4.63 39.30
N PRO A 107 16.64 4.45 38.10
CA PRO A 107 15.28 4.86 37.82
C PRO A 107 14.31 3.79 38.33
N ASP A 108 13.17 4.25 38.84
CA ASP A 108 11.99 3.44 39.11
C ASP A 108 11.62 2.63 37.85
N LEU A 109 12.09 1.38 37.76
CA LEU A 109 11.89 0.53 36.58
C LEU A 109 10.41 0.22 36.36
N GLU A 110 9.63 0.16 37.45
CA GLU A 110 8.18 -0.01 37.41
C GLU A 110 7.52 1.25 36.86
N GLY A 111 7.90 2.43 37.35
CA GLY A 111 7.42 3.71 36.82
C GLY A 111 7.81 3.95 35.35
N VAL A 112 8.99 3.51 34.91
CA VAL A 112 9.38 3.57 33.49
C VAL A 112 8.57 2.59 32.66
N ALA A 113 8.29 1.38 33.16
CA ALA A 113 7.45 0.43 32.45
C ALA A 113 6.02 0.97 32.28
N GLU A 114 5.42 1.50 33.33
CA GLU A 114 4.06 2.10 33.31
C GLU A 114 3.98 3.32 32.38
N LEU A 115 5.03 4.15 32.36
CA LEU A 115 5.15 5.27 31.42
C LEU A 115 5.18 4.81 29.97
N LEU A 116 5.88 3.70 29.68
CA LEU A 116 6.01 3.16 28.34
C LEU A 116 4.74 2.40 27.90
N GLU A 117 4.03 1.76 28.82
CA GLU A 117 2.70 1.19 28.56
C GLU A 117 1.70 2.29 28.15
N THR A 118 1.85 3.51 28.68
CA THR A 118 1.02 4.66 28.28
C THR A 118 1.24 5.10 26.82
N ILE A 119 2.34 4.67 26.17
CA ILE A 119 2.59 5.01 24.75
C ILE A 119 1.59 4.30 23.84
N SER A 120 1.31 3.03 24.11
CA SER A 120 0.35 2.24 23.36
C SER A 120 -0.07 0.99 24.12
N ASP A 121 -1.38 0.76 24.20
CA ASP A 121 -2.00 -0.46 24.76
C ASP A 121 -1.64 -1.73 23.95
N GLU A 122 -1.03 -1.55 22.77
CA GLU A 122 -0.67 -2.62 21.85
C GLU A 122 0.66 -3.31 22.19
N VAL A 123 1.39 -2.81 23.20
CA VAL A 123 2.75 -3.21 23.53
C VAL A 123 2.83 -3.81 24.93
N LEU A 124 3.52 -4.95 25.06
CA LEU A 124 3.91 -5.55 26.34
C LEU A 124 5.28 -5.02 26.73
N VAL A 125 5.37 -4.40 27.91
CA VAL A 125 6.63 -3.94 28.47
C VAL A 125 7.11 -4.92 29.53
N ARG A 126 8.37 -5.36 29.42
CA ARG A 126 9.02 -6.21 30.42
C ARG A 126 10.28 -5.54 30.92
N ALA A 127 10.36 -5.34 32.23
CA ALA A 127 11.58 -4.90 32.90
C ALA A 127 12.40 -6.13 33.36
N THR A 128 13.71 -6.07 33.12
CA THR A 128 14.68 -7.05 33.61
C THR A 128 15.42 -6.46 34.81
N ALA A 129 15.76 -7.30 35.80
CA ALA A 129 16.47 -6.89 37.01
C ALA A 129 17.81 -6.18 36.74
N ASP A 130 18.42 -6.39 35.57
CA ASP A 130 19.69 -5.78 35.15
C ASP A 130 19.55 -4.34 34.60
N GLY A 131 18.37 -3.72 34.72
CA GLY A 131 18.06 -2.37 34.19
C GLY A 131 17.72 -2.35 32.70
N GLY A 132 17.46 -3.52 32.11
CA GLY A 132 17.00 -3.66 30.73
C GLY A 132 15.48 -3.57 30.64
N VAL A 133 14.95 -2.84 29.67
CA VAL A 133 13.52 -2.79 29.36
C VAL A 133 13.34 -3.27 27.92
N THR A 134 12.45 -4.25 27.75
CA THR A 134 12.08 -4.79 26.44
C THR A 134 10.62 -4.51 26.17
N LEU A 135 10.32 -4.06 24.96
CA LEU A 135 8.98 -3.82 24.46
C LEU A 135 8.71 -4.80 23.32
N GLU A 136 7.60 -5.52 23.41
CA GLU A 136 7.15 -6.51 22.43
C GLU A 136 5.72 -6.15 21.99
N LEU A 137 5.40 -6.29 20.70
CA LEU A 137 4.00 -6.16 20.27
C LEU A 137 3.17 -7.30 20.85
N THR A 138 1.98 -7.00 21.36
CA THR A 138 1.01 -8.03 21.76
C THR A 138 0.63 -8.89 20.56
N GLU A 139 0.30 -10.17 20.80
CA GLU A 139 -0.17 -11.07 19.73
C GLU A 139 -1.47 -10.55 19.08
N THR A 140 -2.31 -9.86 19.85
CA THR A 140 -3.51 -9.18 19.35
C THR A 140 -3.16 -8.06 18.39
N ALA A 141 -2.27 -7.14 18.79
CA ALA A 141 -1.85 -6.03 17.93
C ALA A 141 -1.13 -6.52 16.66
N ARG A 142 -0.29 -7.56 16.80
CA ARG A 142 0.38 -8.19 15.65
C ARG A 142 -0.64 -8.74 14.66
N ARG A 143 -1.63 -9.50 15.12
CA ARG A 143 -2.69 -10.06 14.27
C ARG A 143 -3.52 -8.97 13.61
N GLU A 144 -3.92 -7.94 14.36
CA GLU A 144 -4.67 -6.80 13.81
C GLU A 144 -3.87 -6.05 12.76
N LYS A 145 -2.57 -5.84 12.99
CA LYS A 145 -1.66 -5.21 12.02
C LYS A 145 -1.55 -6.04 10.74
N ILE A 146 -1.44 -7.36 10.85
CA ILE A 146 -1.41 -8.28 9.70
C ILE A 146 -2.72 -8.16 8.89
N LEU A 147 -3.87 -8.20 9.58
CA LEU A 147 -5.18 -8.09 8.92
C LEU A 147 -5.39 -6.74 8.24
N ALA A 148 -4.95 -5.66 8.89
CA ALA A 148 -4.99 -4.31 8.33
C ALA A 148 -4.11 -4.21 7.08
N THR A 149 -2.88 -4.74 7.16
CA THR A 149 -1.91 -4.76 6.05
C THR A 149 -2.43 -5.56 4.86
N LEU A 150 -3.02 -6.73 5.11
CA LEU A 150 -3.65 -7.54 4.07
C LEU A 150 -4.80 -6.79 3.40
N SER A 151 -5.67 -6.17 4.18
CA SER A 151 -6.83 -5.43 3.66
C SER A 151 -6.38 -4.24 2.81
N GLN A 152 -5.36 -3.51 3.26
CA GLN A 152 -4.74 -2.42 2.50
C GLN A 152 -4.09 -2.94 1.21
N SER A 153 -3.39 -4.07 1.27
CA SER A 153 -2.75 -4.68 0.10
C SER A 153 -3.78 -5.14 -0.95
N ILE A 154 -4.89 -5.72 -0.52
CA ILE A 154 -6.02 -6.08 -1.40
C ILE A 154 -6.56 -4.84 -2.11
N GLU A 155 -6.73 -3.74 -1.39
CA GLU A 155 -7.21 -2.48 -1.95
C GLU A 155 -6.21 -1.87 -2.95
N ILE A 156 -4.91 -1.93 -2.66
CA ILE A 156 -3.85 -1.49 -3.59
C ILE A 156 -3.88 -2.34 -4.87
N VAL A 157 -3.98 -3.67 -4.74
CA VAL A 157 -4.08 -4.58 -5.88
C VAL A 157 -5.31 -4.26 -6.71
N ARG A 158 -6.46 -4.00 -6.07
CA ARG A 158 -7.71 -3.63 -6.75
C ARG A 158 -7.53 -2.39 -7.62
N ARG A 159 -7.02 -1.29 -7.05
CA ARG A 159 -6.78 -0.04 -7.79
C ARG A 159 -5.86 -0.24 -8.99
N ARG A 160 -4.76 -0.98 -8.81
CA ARG A 160 -3.81 -1.28 -9.91
C ARG A 160 -4.40 -2.14 -11.02
N VAL A 161 -5.31 -3.05 -10.67
CA VAL A 161 -6.00 -3.90 -11.64
C VAL A 161 -7.08 -3.11 -12.38
N ASP A 162 -7.82 -2.23 -11.71
CA ASP A 162 -8.84 -1.39 -12.34
C ASP A 162 -8.24 -0.53 -13.46
N GLU A 163 -7.00 -0.06 -13.30
CA GLU A 163 -6.23 0.66 -14.34
C GLU A 163 -5.98 -0.17 -15.61
N THR A 164 -6.03 -1.50 -15.53
CA THR A 164 -5.79 -2.39 -16.68
C THR A 164 -7.02 -2.60 -17.55
N GLY A 165 -8.20 -2.14 -17.10
CA GLY A 165 -9.46 -2.21 -17.86
C GLY A 165 -10.16 -3.57 -17.83
N THR A 166 -9.80 -4.46 -16.90
CA THR A 166 -10.54 -5.73 -16.69
C THR A 166 -11.89 -5.46 -16.06
N SER A 167 -12.96 -6.03 -16.63
CA SER A 167 -14.32 -5.74 -16.18
C SER A 167 -14.68 -6.35 -14.83
N GLU A 168 -14.08 -7.46 -14.41
CA GLU A 168 -14.46 -8.18 -13.17
C GLU A 168 -13.30 -8.98 -12.53
N PRO A 169 -12.30 -8.33 -11.92
CA PRO A 169 -11.24 -9.05 -11.22
C PRO A 169 -11.74 -9.67 -9.92
N THR A 170 -11.35 -10.93 -9.65
CA THR A 170 -11.60 -11.56 -8.35
C THR A 170 -10.35 -11.45 -7.49
N ILE A 171 -10.41 -10.62 -6.45
CA ILE A 171 -9.32 -10.39 -5.50
C ILE A 171 -9.80 -10.79 -4.11
N GLN A 172 -9.20 -11.84 -3.56
CA GLN A 172 -9.62 -12.41 -2.28
C GLN A 172 -8.40 -12.76 -1.43
N ARG A 173 -8.56 -12.71 -0.12
CA ARG A 173 -7.55 -13.23 0.81
C ARG A 173 -7.53 -14.76 0.73
N GLN A 174 -6.33 -15.33 0.70
CA GLN A 174 -6.11 -16.78 0.77
C GLN A 174 -5.13 -17.09 1.91
N GLY A 175 -5.57 -17.77 2.97
CA GLY A 175 -4.73 -18.03 4.13
C GLY A 175 -4.50 -16.79 5.01
N ASP A 176 -3.33 -16.67 5.63
CA ASP A 176 -3.02 -15.62 6.61
C ASP A 176 -2.17 -14.45 6.07
N ASP A 177 -1.51 -14.64 4.94
CA ASP A 177 -0.54 -13.71 4.36
C ASP A 177 -0.63 -13.63 2.82
N ARG A 178 -1.55 -14.35 2.17
CA ARG A 178 -1.65 -14.38 0.70
C ARG A 178 -2.93 -13.76 0.16
N ILE A 179 -2.82 -13.26 -1.06
CA ILE A 179 -3.89 -12.65 -1.84
C ILE A 179 -4.00 -13.42 -3.16
N LEU A 180 -5.17 -14.01 -3.38
CA LEU A 180 -5.57 -14.62 -4.63
C LEU A 180 -6.09 -13.54 -5.58
N VAL A 181 -5.54 -13.48 -6.79
CA VAL A 181 -5.92 -12.55 -7.85
C VAL A 181 -6.23 -13.33 -9.11
N GLN A 182 -7.46 -13.21 -9.60
CA GLN A 182 -7.91 -13.83 -10.85
C GLN A 182 -8.40 -12.75 -11.81
N LEU A 183 -7.82 -12.73 -13.01
CA LEU A 183 -8.07 -11.72 -14.03
C LEU A 183 -8.56 -12.42 -15.31
N PRO A 184 -9.89 -12.52 -15.53
CA PRO A 184 -10.43 -13.13 -16.73
C PRO A 184 -10.12 -12.27 -17.96
N GLY A 185 -9.78 -12.92 -19.08
CA GLY A 185 -9.47 -12.23 -20.35
C GLY A 185 -8.12 -11.50 -20.38
N ILE A 186 -7.24 -11.69 -19.39
CA ILE A 186 -5.84 -11.24 -19.45
C ILE A 186 -4.91 -12.44 -19.63
N ASP A 187 -4.29 -12.52 -20.81
CA ASP A 187 -3.46 -13.66 -21.21
C ASP A 187 -1.99 -13.57 -20.77
N ASP A 188 -1.50 -12.38 -20.38
CA ASP A 188 -0.10 -12.17 -19.95
C ASP A 188 0.01 -11.99 -18.41
N PRO A 189 0.19 -13.07 -17.65
CA PRO A 189 0.36 -13.00 -16.19
C PRO A 189 1.68 -12.33 -15.79
N GLU A 190 2.71 -12.39 -16.64
CA GLU A 190 4.01 -11.80 -16.34
C GLU A 190 3.97 -10.26 -16.40
N ARG A 191 3.19 -9.68 -17.32
CA ARG A 191 2.90 -8.24 -17.34
C ARG A 191 2.20 -7.80 -16.06
N ILE A 192 1.20 -8.55 -15.61
CA ILE A 192 0.48 -8.25 -14.36
C ILE A 192 1.39 -8.42 -13.15
N LYS A 193 2.18 -9.47 -13.10
CA LYS A 193 3.18 -9.67 -12.04
C LYS A 193 4.17 -8.51 -11.97
N ARG A 194 4.63 -7.96 -13.10
CA ARG A 194 5.49 -6.76 -13.11
C ARG A 194 4.77 -5.51 -12.60
N LEU A 195 3.49 -5.36 -12.95
CA LEU A 195 2.65 -4.24 -12.49
C LEU A 195 2.39 -4.32 -10.98
N LEU A 196 2.09 -5.50 -10.45
CA LEU A 196 1.76 -5.72 -9.03
C LEU A 196 3.01 -5.88 -8.15
N GLY A 197 4.08 -6.49 -8.68
CA GLY A 197 5.30 -6.82 -7.94
C GLY A 197 6.25 -5.64 -7.68
N LYS A 198 6.10 -4.52 -8.40
CA LYS A 198 6.81 -3.28 -8.04
C LYS A 198 6.08 -2.58 -6.90
N MET A 199 6.55 -2.76 -5.66
CA MET A 199 6.24 -1.81 -4.59
C MET A 199 6.85 -0.45 -4.94
N ALA A 200 6.01 0.49 -5.38
CA ALA A 200 6.41 1.86 -5.59
C ALA A 200 6.17 2.62 -4.29
N LYS A 201 7.10 2.49 -3.32
CA LYS A 201 7.08 3.33 -2.11
C LYS A 201 7.46 4.75 -2.53
N LEU A 202 6.51 5.68 -2.43
CA LEU A 202 6.74 7.10 -2.67
C LEU A 202 6.77 7.82 -1.32
N ASN A 203 7.84 8.57 -1.06
CA ASN A 203 7.98 9.35 0.17
C ASN A 203 8.39 10.78 -0.18
N PHE A 204 7.70 11.76 0.41
CA PHE A 204 8.09 13.16 0.37
C PHE A 204 8.94 13.45 1.60
N ARG A 205 10.19 13.86 1.36
CA ARG A 205 11.19 14.09 2.39
C ARG A 205 11.92 15.40 2.12
N MET A 206 12.29 16.09 3.21
CA MET A 206 13.03 17.33 3.13
C MET A 206 14.51 17.05 2.80
N VAL A 207 15.06 17.86 1.90
CA VAL A 207 16.51 17.94 1.69
C VAL A 207 17.15 18.57 2.92
N ASP A 208 18.31 18.06 3.32
CA ASP A 208 19.10 18.63 4.40
C ASP A 208 20.09 19.65 3.84
N GLU A 209 19.71 20.92 3.85
CA GLU A 209 20.54 22.02 3.34
C GLU A 209 21.71 22.38 4.27
N ALA A 210 21.64 21.99 5.55
CA ALA A 210 22.69 22.28 6.53
C ALA A 210 23.95 21.42 6.33
N THR A 211 23.82 20.27 5.66
CA THR A 211 24.92 19.33 5.42
C THR A 211 25.36 19.40 3.96
N PRO A 212 26.54 19.98 3.65
CA PRO A 212 27.06 19.98 2.29
C PRO A 212 27.26 18.56 1.76
N ALA A 213 26.91 18.32 0.49
CA ALA A 213 27.06 17.01 -0.13
C ALA A 213 28.53 16.52 -0.11
N ALA A 214 29.51 17.43 -0.14
CA ALA A 214 30.92 17.11 -0.02
C ALA A 214 31.31 16.52 1.35
N ASP A 215 30.63 16.93 2.43
CA ASP A 215 30.86 16.39 3.77
C ASP A 215 30.19 15.03 3.94
N ALA A 216 28.99 14.87 3.37
CA ALA A 216 28.29 13.60 3.33
C ALA A 216 29.06 12.52 2.55
N LEU A 217 29.68 12.87 1.41
CA LEU A 217 30.55 11.97 0.64
C LEU A 217 31.80 11.52 1.42
N ARG A 218 32.23 12.32 2.40
CA ARG A 218 33.33 11.97 3.33
C ARG A 218 32.86 11.18 4.56
N GLY A 219 31.59 10.78 4.61
CA GLY A 219 31.00 10.01 5.70
C GLY A 219 30.53 10.84 6.89
N GLN A 220 30.57 12.17 6.81
CA GLN A 220 30.08 13.06 7.87
C GLN A 220 28.58 13.34 7.66
N ILE A 221 27.74 12.37 8.01
CA ILE A 221 26.28 12.48 7.88
C ILE A 221 25.66 12.51 9.29
N PRO A 222 24.86 13.53 9.64
CA PRO A 222 24.10 13.54 10.89
C PRO A 222 23.19 12.32 11.02
N SER A 223 22.92 11.86 12.24
CA SER A 223 22.14 10.65 12.52
C SER A 223 20.72 10.66 11.92
N GLY A 224 20.14 11.84 11.71
CA GLY A 224 18.81 12.05 11.11
C GLY A 224 18.80 12.23 9.60
N SER A 225 19.93 12.16 8.92
CA SER A 225 20.07 12.38 7.47
C SER A 225 20.68 11.15 6.80
N GLU A 226 20.49 11.03 5.48
CA GLU A 226 21.15 10.04 4.66
C GLU A 226 21.51 10.62 3.29
N LEU A 227 22.50 10.00 2.66
CA LEU A 227 22.96 10.36 1.34
C LEU A 227 22.22 9.51 0.29
N LEU A 228 21.50 10.17 -0.61
CA LEU A 228 20.86 9.57 -1.76
C LEU A 228 21.46 10.12 -3.06
N TYR A 229 21.20 9.44 -4.16
CA TYR A 229 21.68 9.82 -5.49
C TYR A 229 20.48 10.06 -6.42
N ASP A 230 20.54 11.13 -7.20
CA ASP A 230 19.51 11.42 -8.19
C ASP A 230 19.50 10.30 -9.26
N VAL A 231 18.30 9.87 -9.65
CA VAL A 231 18.09 8.81 -10.64
C VAL A 231 18.18 9.38 -12.06
N ASP A 232 17.94 10.69 -12.21
CA ASP A 232 18.00 11.36 -13.49
C ASP A 232 19.46 11.56 -13.94
N ARG A 233 19.90 10.71 -14.88
CA ARG A 233 21.25 10.77 -15.49
C ARG A 233 21.49 12.04 -16.32
N THR A 234 20.49 12.90 -16.52
CA THR A 234 20.69 14.22 -17.12
C THR A 234 21.14 15.26 -16.10
N ARG A 235 20.94 15.00 -14.80
CA ARG A 235 21.41 15.81 -13.67
C ARG A 235 22.64 15.18 -13.04
N THR A 236 23.74 15.16 -13.79
CA THR A 236 25.02 14.65 -13.32
C THR A 236 25.87 15.75 -12.70
N THR A 237 26.80 15.35 -11.83
CA THR A 237 28.00 16.16 -11.55
C THR A 237 28.83 16.26 -12.83
N GLY A 238 29.69 17.27 -12.97
CA GLY A 238 30.47 17.53 -14.20
C GLY A 238 31.22 16.31 -14.79
N ASP A 239 31.41 15.25 -14.00
CA ASP A 239 32.08 14.00 -14.37
C ASP A 239 31.14 12.85 -14.80
N GLY A 240 29.83 13.09 -14.93
CA GLY A 240 28.85 12.07 -15.35
C GLY A 240 28.31 11.16 -14.24
N GLU A 241 28.74 11.40 -12.99
CA GLU A 241 28.23 10.70 -11.80
C GLU A 241 26.87 11.25 -11.33
N PRO A 242 25.98 10.40 -10.75
CA PRO A 242 24.71 10.83 -10.19
C PRO A 242 24.91 11.90 -9.11
N ARG A 243 24.11 12.97 -9.15
CA ARG A 243 24.24 14.06 -8.16
C ARG A 243 23.89 13.55 -6.75
N PRO A 244 24.78 13.69 -5.76
CA PRO A 244 24.47 13.37 -4.37
C PRO A 244 23.51 14.40 -3.77
N VAL A 245 22.52 13.92 -3.02
CA VAL A 245 21.55 14.72 -2.28
C VAL A 245 21.44 14.19 -0.86
N VAL A 246 21.66 15.05 0.12
CA VAL A 246 21.46 14.70 1.53
C VAL A 246 20.00 14.94 1.89
N VAL A 247 19.32 13.91 2.40
CA VAL A 247 17.88 13.94 2.68
C VAL A 247 17.64 13.52 4.12
N ARG A 248 16.76 14.22 4.84
CA ARG A 248 16.35 13.83 6.19
C ARG A 248 15.64 12.48 6.16
N LYS A 249 16.00 11.53 7.02
CA LYS A 249 15.39 10.19 7.12
C LYS A 249 13.90 10.21 7.43
N ARG A 250 13.46 11.21 8.20
CA ARG A 250 12.06 11.38 8.58
C ARG A 250 11.19 11.62 7.33
N ILE A 251 10.23 10.73 7.11
CA ILE A 251 9.19 10.87 6.08
C ILE A 251 8.27 12.02 6.48
N SER A 252 8.16 13.04 5.63
CA SER A 252 7.31 14.21 5.90
C SER A 252 5.87 13.95 5.44
N VAL A 253 5.70 13.37 4.25
CA VAL A 253 4.42 12.87 3.73
C VAL A 253 4.65 11.52 3.05
N SER A 254 3.82 10.52 3.35
CA SER A 254 3.85 9.22 2.68
C SER A 254 2.98 9.26 1.41
N GLY A 255 3.38 8.48 0.40
CA GLY A 255 2.57 8.20 -0.79
C GLY A 255 1.26 7.47 -0.48
N ASP A 256 1.11 6.85 0.69
CA ASP A 256 -0.15 6.23 1.13
C ASP A 256 -1.28 7.25 1.27
N ASN A 257 -0.95 8.52 1.44
CA ASN A 257 -1.92 9.61 1.47
C ASN A 257 -2.31 10.14 0.09
N LEU A 258 -1.86 9.50 -1.01
CA LEU A 258 -2.32 9.82 -2.36
C LEU A 258 -3.59 9.05 -2.70
N VAL A 259 -4.58 9.78 -3.22
CA VAL A 259 -5.82 9.21 -3.74
C VAL A 259 -5.80 9.05 -5.25
N ASP A 260 -4.93 9.77 -5.95
CA ASP A 260 -4.86 9.78 -7.41
C ASP A 260 -3.48 10.24 -7.90
N ALA A 261 -3.06 9.68 -9.04
CA ALA A 261 -1.83 10.04 -9.72
C ALA A 261 -2.02 9.85 -11.24
N GLN A 262 -1.98 10.94 -12.01
CA GLN A 262 -2.27 10.90 -13.44
C GLN A 262 -1.21 11.62 -14.27
N PRO A 263 -0.80 11.06 -15.42
CA PRO A 263 0.03 11.78 -16.37
C PRO A 263 -0.80 12.92 -16.98
N THR A 264 -0.22 14.11 -17.01
CA THR A 264 -0.82 15.29 -17.65
C THR A 264 0.28 16.11 -18.31
N PHE A 265 -0.09 17.23 -18.92
CA PHE A 265 0.85 18.18 -19.50
C PHE A 265 0.71 19.53 -18.82
N GLN A 266 1.85 20.09 -18.41
CA GLN A 266 1.96 21.46 -17.95
C GLN A 266 3.10 22.11 -18.73
N ASP A 267 2.87 23.30 -19.30
CA ASP A 267 3.86 24.03 -20.10
C ASP A 267 4.49 23.19 -21.24
N ASN A 268 3.67 22.36 -21.88
CA ASN A 268 4.08 21.42 -22.93
C ASN A 268 5.13 20.38 -22.49
N GLN A 269 5.25 20.17 -21.18
CA GLN A 269 6.08 19.13 -20.56
C GLN A 269 5.19 18.06 -19.93
N PRO A 270 5.55 16.77 -20.06
CA PRO A 270 4.84 15.70 -19.36
C PRO A 270 5.11 15.83 -17.85
N VAL A 271 4.04 15.91 -17.06
CA VAL A 271 4.11 15.97 -15.60
C VAL A 271 3.17 14.94 -14.99
N VAL A 272 3.43 14.58 -13.73
CA VAL A 272 2.53 13.71 -12.96
C VAL A 272 1.74 14.58 -11.99
N SER A 273 0.43 14.66 -12.20
CA SER A 273 -0.49 15.31 -11.28
C SER A 273 -0.78 14.36 -10.12
N LEU A 274 -0.61 14.83 -8.89
CA LEU A 274 -0.82 14.06 -7.67
C LEU A 274 -1.95 14.70 -6.85
N ARG A 275 -2.85 13.86 -6.32
CA ARG A 275 -3.93 14.30 -5.43
C ARG A 275 -3.83 13.59 -4.10
N PHE A 276 -3.82 14.37 -3.03
CA PHE A 276 -3.80 13.85 -1.65
C PHE A 276 -5.20 13.67 -1.08
N ASP A 277 -5.33 12.76 -0.10
CA ASP A 277 -6.46 12.73 0.82
C ASP A 277 -6.44 13.94 1.79
N ALA A 278 -7.44 14.05 2.66
CA ALA A 278 -7.54 15.16 3.62
C ALA A 278 -6.41 15.18 4.69
N VAL A 279 -5.80 14.03 4.99
CA VAL A 279 -4.68 13.94 5.95
C VAL A 279 -3.38 14.38 5.28
N GLY A 280 -3.08 13.83 4.11
CA GLY A 280 -1.96 14.20 3.25
C GLY A 280 -1.99 15.67 2.86
N ALA A 281 -3.15 16.20 2.48
CA ALA A 281 -3.30 17.62 2.13
C ALA A 281 -2.94 18.54 3.32
N ARG A 282 -3.36 18.20 4.55
CA ARG A 282 -2.99 18.95 5.75
C ARG A 282 -1.49 18.86 6.05
N LYS A 283 -0.91 17.67 5.99
CA LYS A 283 0.54 17.45 6.23
C LYS A 283 1.39 18.18 5.18
N PHE A 284 1.06 18.02 3.90
CA PHE A 284 1.78 18.64 2.79
C PHE A 284 1.61 20.16 2.80
N GLY A 285 0.41 20.66 3.10
CA GLY A 285 0.16 22.09 3.26
C GLY A 285 0.94 22.72 4.41
N ALA A 286 1.01 22.06 5.57
CA ALA A 286 1.82 22.54 6.70
C ALA A 286 3.32 22.50 6.36
N LEU A 287 3.80 21.40 5.77
CA LEU A 287 5.19 21.24 5.36
C LEU A 287 5.63 22.33 4.39
N THR A 288 4.85 22.57 3.33
CA THR A 288 5.18 23.58 2.33
C THR A 288 5.09 24.99 2.90
N ARG A 289 4.09 25.30 3.73
CA ARG A 289 3.95 26.62 4.37
C ARG A 289 5.20 27.04 5.14
N ASP A 290 5.82 26.10 5.83
CA ASP A 290 6.97 26.38 6.69
C ASP A 290 8.31 26.30 5.93
N ASN A 291 8.31 25.99 4.63
CA ASN A 291 9.50 25.76 3.81
C ASN A 291 9.37 26.32 2.37
N VAL A 292 8.85 27.55 2.22
CA VAL A 292 8.82 28.31 0.94
C VAL A 292 10.06 29.17 0.78
#